data_AF-A0A447S5Y6-F1
#
_entry.id   AF-A0A447S5Y6-F1
#
_cell.length_a   1.000
_cell.length_b   1.000
_cell.length_c   1.000
_cell.angle_alpha   90.00
_cell.angle_beta   90.00
_cell.angle_gamma   90.00
#
_symmetry.space_group_name_H-M   'P 1'
#
loop_
_entity.id
_entity.type
_entity.pdbx_description
1 polymer ?
#
loop_
_entity_poly.entity_id
_entity_poly.type
_entity_poly.pdbx_seq_one_letter_code
_entity_poly.pdbx_strand_id
1 'polypeptide(L)' 'MPLQQGDTLERLGGLRVLRIDGEVFVNGEKINSPHRPALDALATHLTLRADHFGDALEDPSFLAMLAALVNSGYWFFGD' A
#
# COMPACT_ATOMS: atom_id res chain seq x y z
N MET A 1 11.84 -1.24 -7.60
CA MET A 1 10.89 -0.20 -7.12
C MET A 1 11.59 0.63 -6.04
N PRO A 2 11.27 1.93 -5.86
CA PRO A 2 11.96 2.80 -4.89
C PRO A 2 12.00 2.24 -3.47
N LEU A 3 10.91 1.58 -3.03
CA LEU A 3 10.86 0.84 -1.75
C LEU A 3 12.01 -0.16 -1.54
N GLN A 4 12.44 -0.87 -2.60
CA GLN A 4 13.55 -1.83 -2.53
C GLN A 4 14.92 -1.14 -2.40
N GLN A 5 14.99 0.17 -2.64
CA GLN A 5 16.21 0.98 -2.52
C GLN A 5 16.33 1.68 -1.16
N GLY A 6 15.30 1.57 -0.31
CA GLY A 6 15.30 2.11 1.05
C GLY A 6 14.24 3.18 1.31
N ASP A 7 13.69 3.76 0.24
CA ASP A 7 12.67 4.80 0.28
C ASP A 7 11.42 4.35 1.05
N THR A 8 10.68 5.34 1.54
CA THR A 8 9.42 5.09 2.23
C THR A 8 8.23 5.46 1.36
N LEU A 9 7.08 4.87 1.67
CA LEU A 9 5.81 5.21 1.03
C LEU A 9 4.89 5.85 2.07
N GLU A 10 4.62 7.14 1.92
CA GLU A 10 3.86 7.96 2.85
C GLU A 10 2.40 8.10 2.41
N ARG A 11 1.49 7.91 3.36
CA ARG A 11 0.05 8.05 3.13
C ARG A 11 -0.34 9.53 3.08
N LEU A 12 -1.14 9.91 2.08
CA LEU A 12 -1.72 11.25 2.02
C LEU A 12 -2.50 11.58 3.30
N GLY A 13 -2.25 12.78 3.84
CA GLY A 13 -2.96 13.30 4.99
C GLY A 13 -4.47 13.34 4.76
N GLY A 14 -5.23 12.70 5.66
CA GLY A 14 -6.69 12.61 5.56
C GLY A 14 -7.23 11.44 4.71
N LEU A 15 -6.35 10.66 4.05
CA LEU A 15 -6.75 9.45 3.33
C LEU A 15 -7.33 8.41 4.30
N ARG A 16 -8.52 7.89 4.00
CA ARG A 16 -9.17 6.86 4.82
C ARG A 16 -8.84 5.48 4.25
N VAL A 17 -8.18 4.66 5.05
CA VAL A 17 -7.96 3.24 4.75
C VAL A 17 -8.61 2.41 5.84
N LEU A 18 -9.55 1.54 5.47
CA LEU A 18 -10.38 0.78 6.39
C LEU A 18 -10.30 -0.71 6.07
N ARG A 19 -10.24 -1.53 7.11
CA ARG A 19 -10.41 -2.98 7.00
C ARG A 19 -11.77 -3.37 7.54
N ILE A 20 -12.58 -4.03 6.72
CA ILE A 20 -13.93 -4.47 7.06
C ILE A 20 -14.06 -5.91 6.58
N ASP A 21 -14.33 -6.83 7.50
CA ASP A 21 -14.50 -8.27 7.21
C ASP A 21 -13.34 -8.90 6.40
N GLY A 22 -12.10 -8.49 6.70
CA GLY A 22 -10.90 -8.97 6.00
C GLY A 22 -10.64 -8.32 4.64
N GLU A 23 -11.48 -7.39 4.20
CA GLU A 23 -11.33 -6.62 2.97
C GLU A 23 -10.81 -5.23 3.28
N VAL A 24 -9.97 -4.68 2.40
CA VAL A 24 -9.38 -3.34 2.57
C VAL A 24 -9.96 -2.36 1.55
N PHE A 25 -10.31 -1.17 2.06
CA PHE A 25 -10.90 -0.09 1.28
C PHE A 25 -10.06 1.18 1.43
N VAL A 26 -9.76 1.84 0.31
CA VAL A 26 -9.07 3.13 0.25
C VAL A 26 -10.04 4.17 -0.30
N ASN A 27 -10.42 5.15 0.51
CA ASN A 27 -11.41 6.18 0.13
C ASN A 27 -12.72 5.63 -0.49
N GLY A 28 -13.13 4.43 -0.07
CA GLY A 28 -14.34 3.77 -0.56
C GLY A 28 -14.12 2.77 -1.70
N GLU A 29 -12.92 2.75 -2.31
CA GLU A 29 -12.55 1.76 -3.32
C GLU A 29 -12.00 0.51 -2.66
N LYS A 30 -12.57 -0.65 -2.99
CA LYS A 30 -12.05 -1.95 -2.53
C LYS A 30 -10.75 -2.27 -3.27
N ILE A 31 -9.68 -2.52 -2.52
CA ILE A 31 -8.43 -3.05 -3.08
C ILE A 31 -8.36 -4.56 -2.86
N ASN A 32 -8.03 -5.31 -3.92
CA ASN A 32 -7.97 -6.77 -3.89
C ASN A 32 -6.55 -7.25 -4.15
N SER A 33 -6.06 -8.13 -3.28
CA SER A 33 -4.77 -8.81 -3.46
C SER A 33 -4.74 -10.10 -2.63
N PRO A 34 -4.04 -11.16 -3.09
CA PRO A 34 -3.79 -12.33 -2.25
C PRO A 34 -2.88 -12.02 -1.05
N HIS A 35 -2.11 -10.92 -1.10
CA HIS A 35 -1.13 -10.52 -0.08
C HIS A 35 -1.80 -9.80 1.09
N ARG A 36 -2.58 -10.55 1.90
CA ARG A 36 -3.33 -9.99 3.03
C ARG A 36 -2.46 -9.21 4.03
N PRO A 37 -1.28 -9.69 4.45
CA PRO A 37 -0.41 -8.92 5.36
C PRO A 37 0.00 -7.56 4.77
N ALA A 38 0.24 -7.51 3.46
CA ALA A 38 0.61 -6.29 2.76
C ALA A 38 -0.57 -5.29 2.66
N LEU A 39 -1.80 -5.78 2.47
CA LEU A 39 -3.01 -4.96 2.55
C LEU A 39 -3.27 -4.45 3.98
N ASP A 40 -3.02 -5.28 4.99
CA ASP A 40 -3.15 -4.89 6.38
C ASP A 40 -2.16 -3.78 6.75
N ALA A 41 -0.93 -3.84 6.21
CA ALA A 41 0.05 -2.77 6.36
C ALA A 41 -0.47 -1.45 5.80
N LEU A 42 -1.08 -1.46 4.60
CA LEU A 42 -1.71 -0.27 4.00
C LEU A 42 -2.79 0.35 4.88
N ALA A 43 -3.50 -0.44 5.69
CA ALA A 43 -4.51 0.07 6.63
C ALA A 43 -3.87 0.60 7.93
N THR A 44 -2.84 -0.09 8.43
CA THR A 44 -2.30 0.12 9.78
C THR A 44 -1.21 1.18 9.86
N HIS A 45 -0.43 1.38 8.79
CA HIS A 45 0.74 2.25 8.82
C HIS A 45 0.59 3.49 7.93
N LEU A 46 0.96 4.65 8.48
CA LEU A 46 1.00 5.91 7.74
C LEU A 46 2.24 6.00 6.84
N THR A 47 3.36 5.42 7.29
CA THR A 47 4.61 5.32 6.54
C THR A 47 4.93 3.85 6.36
N LEU A 48 5.16 3.43 5.12
CA LEU A 48 5.42 2.04 4.74
C LEU A 48 6.83 1.90 4.19
N ARG A 49 7.44 0.75 4.45
CA ARG A 49 8.77 0.37 3.97
C ARG A 49 8.69 -1.02 3.37
N ALA A 50 9.74 -1.45 2.67
CA ALA A 50 9.73 -2.73 1.96
C ALA A 50 9.42 -3.95 2.84
N ASP A 51 9.88 -3.94 4.10
CA ASP A 51 9.64 -4.97 5.10
C ASP A 51 8.14 -5.18 5.43
N HIS A 52 7.33 -4.12 5.35
CA HIS A 52 5.89 -4.21 5.58
C HIS A 52 5.15 -4.97 4.47
N PHE A 53 5.73 -5.01 3.26
CA PHE A 53 5.15 -5.69 2.11
C PHE A 53 5.74 -7.08 1.89
N GLY A 54 6.97 -7.34 2.34
CA GLY A 54 7.60 -8.66 2.25
C GLY A 54 7.67 -9.18 0.80
N ASP A 55 7.28 -10.43 0.63
CA ASP A 55 7.24 -11.14 -0.67
C ASP A 55 6.20 -10.57 -1.64
N ALA A 56 5.25 -9.76 -1.17
CA ALA A 56 4.29 -9.08 -2.05
C ALA A 56 4.99 -8.16 -3.07
N LEU A 57 6.18 -7.64 -2.77
CA LEU A 57 6.96 -6.82 -3.71
C LEU A 57 7.57 -7.63 -4.87
N GLU A 58 7.54 -8.96 -4.80
CA GLU A 58 7.96 -9.83 -5.90
C GLU A 58 6.79 -10.12 -6.87
N ASP A 59 5.55 -9.82 -6.49
CA ASP A 59 4.36 -10.03 -7.31
C ASP A 59 4.08 -8.80 -8.21
N PRO A 60 4.18 -8.93 -9.54
CA PRO A 60 3.91 -7.82 -10.47
C PRO A 60 2.50 -7.25 -10.35
N SER A 61 1.51 -8.06 -9.99
CA SER A 61 0.12 -7.61 -9.83
C SER A 61 -0.04 -6.71 -8.59
N PHE A 62 0.67 -7.03 -7.50
CA PHE A 62 0.71 -6.20 -6.31
C PHE A 62 1.45 -4.89 -6.57
N LEU A 63 2.58 -4.93 -7.27
CA LEU A 63 3.31 -3.73 -7.69
C LEU A 63 2.47 -2.82 -8.58
N ALA A 64 1.69 -3.38 -9.51
CA ALA A 64 0.78 -2.60 -10.36
C ALA A 64 -0.32 -1.91 -9.54
N MET A 65 -0.88 -2.59 -8.54
CA MET A 65 -1.84 -2.00 -7.59
C MET A 65 -1.18 -0.87 -6.79
N LEU A 66 -0.01 -1.08 -6.20
CA LEU A 66 0.72 -0.03 -5.47
C LEU A 66 1.00 1.18 -6.37
N ALA A 67 1.45 0.96 -7.61
CA ALA A 67 1.67 2.02 -8.57
C ALA A 67 0.39 2.79 -8.89
N ALA A 68 -0.76 2.11 -9.01
CA ALA A 68 -2.05 2.77 -9.21
C ALA A 68 -2.41 3.69 -8.03
N LEU A 69 -2.21 3.23 -6.79
CA LEU A 69 -2.47 4.02 -5.59
C LEU A 69 -1.56 5.26 -5.50
N VAL A 70 -0.29 5.13 -5.91
CA VAL A 70 0.66 6.25 -6.00
C VAL A 70 0.25 7.23 -7.10
N ASN A 71 -0.10 6.73 -8.28
CA ASN A 71 -0.54 7.56 -9.40
C ASN A 71 -1.85 8.31 -9.11
N SER A 72 -2.72 7.76 -8.26
CA SER A 72 -3.92 8.44 -7.75
C SER A 72 -3.62 9.48 -6.66
N GLY A 73 -2.36 9.63 -6.24
CA GLY A 73 -1.93 10.57 -5.20
C GLY A 73 -2.34 10.14 -3.79
N TYR A 74 -2.75 8.89 -3.59
CA TYR A 74 -3.13 8.39 -2.26
C TYR A 74 -1.90 8.09 -1.40
N TRP A 75 -0.80 7.71 -2.03
CA TRP A 75 0.52 7.62 -1.41
C TRP A 75 1.55 8.32 -2.27
N PHE A 76 2.66 8.72 -1.65
CA PHE A 76 3.81 9.31 -2.33
C PHE A 76 5.10 8.74 -1.74
N PHE A 77 6.19 8.76 -2.52
CA PHE A 77 7.49 8.34 -2.02
C PHE A 77 8.10 9.46 -1.16
N GLY A 78 8.55 9.08 0.03
CA GLY A 78 9.35 9.91 0.93
C GLY A 78 10.80 9.41 0.99
N ASP A 79 11.69 10.29 1.43
CA ASP A 79 13.13 10.00 1.59
C ASP A 79 13.42 9.01 2.74
#